data_AF-A0A7C6NBR0-F1
#
_entry.id   AF-A0A7C6NBR0-F1
#
_cell.length_a   1.000
_cell.length_b   1.000
_cell.length_c   1.000
_cell.angle_alpha   90.00
_cell.angle_beta   90.00
_cell.angle_gamma   90.00
#
_symmetry.space_group_name_H-M   'P 1'
#
loop_
_entity.id
_entity.type
_entity.pdbx_description
1 polymer ?
#
loop_
_entity_poly.entity_id
_entity_poly.type
_entity_poly.pdbx_seq_one_letter_code
_entity_poly.pdbx_strand_id
1 'polypeptide(L)'
;MSIRVMRRFLTIVVALSMLVGVLPASNAAGVFQEYLVENENGVPIYFSDNTDSVIMTYAPKGTILGATAANLEFIKTSYDGYIGWALIEDLTKLDNSNDVGEISGIEITQLPDKTEYYEDEMLETAGMVVSAKYKNGLLKEIKGYTVLAPPMNTSGYSTVTVLYKGFETSFDVWVAVLPIEKIEVTKLPSKLSYKQGSPLDFSDMEVTATLTDKTTRKVTNYKIMNYDPDLVGVQQVRIVYKTVYCNLPVEVIKRELVGVRLDVAPRIKTYYGTNFSIDLSGLKLMALYDNGDEEKVFPDSAVCKHAITVGTNTVILSYGGFTVQYDIEVEQRMPKGLSVSPPAKLSYEVGEEVDYSGLIVYLDFNDGSKTPIDDYNIITEFDNTKIGTQNITVEYEGMTAYFTLTVQNIFPYGDANGDGKVNVNDARLVLRFALGLESWSKGIDYCDVNGDFDVTIMDARLILQRALGLIPAFPIER
;
A
#
# COMPACT_ATOMS: atom_id res chain seq x y z
N MET A 1 81.08 -4.48 -72.85
CA MET A 1 80.29 -3.26 -72.58
C MET A 1 78.80 -3.60 -72.69
N SER A 2 77.87 -2.72 -72.31
CA SER A 2 76.59 -3.11 -71.70
C SER A 2 75.33 -3.07 -72.59
N ILE A 3 74.50 -4.14 -72.53
CA ILE A 3 73.07 -4.16 -72.12
C ILE A 3 71.94 -3.43 -72.95
N ARG A 4 70.75 -4.10 -73.08
CA ARG A 4 69.34 -3.63 -73.39
C ARG A 4 68.88 -3.35 -74.87
N VAL A 5 67.58 -3.44 -75.33
CA VAL A 5 66.34 -4.19 -74.92
C VAL A 5 65.07 -4.00 -75.84
N MET A 6 64.06 -4.93 -75.79
CA MET A 6 62.60 -4.82 -76.16
C MET A 6 62.17 -4.65 -77.66
N ARG A 7 60.90 -4.85 -78.14
CA ARG A 7 59.54 -5.22 -77.58
C ARG A 7 58.61 -5.98 -78.61
N ARG A 8 57.31 -6.24 -78.29
CA ARG A 8 56.28 -7.12 -78.99
C ARG A 8 55.29 -6.39 -79.95
N PHE A 9 54.50 -7.16 -80.77
CA PHE A 9 53.01 -7.02 -80.94
C PHE A 9 52.30 -8.33 -81.46
N LEU A 10 51.02 -8.33 -81.93
CA LEU A 10 50.02 -9.43 -81.74
C LEU A 10 48.90 -9.66 -82.83
N THR A 11 48.34 -10.90 -82.95
CA THR A 11 47.02 -11.33 -83.58
C THR A 11 46.90 -11.31 -85.15
N ILE A 12 45.90 -11.86 -85.91
CA ILE A 12 44.50 -12.46 -85.78
C ILE A 12 44.17 -13.29 -87.09
N VAL A 13 43.07 -14.05 -87.38
CA VAL A 13 42.32 -15.21 -86.78
C VAL A 13 41.28 -15.82 -87.81
N VAL A 14 40.74 -17.07 -87.65
CA VAL A 14 39.51 -17.69 -88.35
C VAL A 14 39.66 -18.05 -89.88
N ALA A 15 39.02 -19.02 -90.61
CA ALA A 15 38.03 -20.16 -90.55
C ALA A 15 38.12 -21.02 -91.89
N LEU A 16 37.32 -22.06 -92.30
CA LEU A 16 36.57 -23.23 -91.73
C LEU A 16 35.86 -24.09 -92.87
N SER A 17 35.34 -25.31 -92.59
CA SER A 17 34.48 -26.26 -93.42
C SER A 17 35.18 -27.23 -94.41
N MET A 18 34.71 -28.46 -94.72
CA MET A 18 33.55 -29.32 -94.28
C MET A 18 34.08 -30.72 -93.84
N LEU A 19 33.75 -31.22 -92.65
CA LEU A 19 32.63 -32.12 -92.25
C LEU A 19 32.93 -33.64 -92.35
N VAL A 20 32.93 -34.31 -91.19
CA VAL A 20 33.09 -35.78 -91.00
C VAL A 20 31.92 -36.28 -90.13
N GLY A 21 31.48 -37.53 -90.33
CA GLY A 21 30.49 -38.18 -89.47
C GLY A 21 31.09 -38.58 -88.13
N VAL A 22 30.73 -37.88 -87.05
CA VAL A 22 31.24 -38.10 -85.69
C VAL A 22 30.11 -38.54 -84.76
N LEU A 23 30.25 -39.70 -84.12
CA LEU A 23 29.53 -40.00 -82.87
C LEU A 23 30.28 -39.31 -81.71
N PRO A 24 29.58 -38.64 -80.79
CA PRO A 24 30.21 -37.69 -79.88
C PRO A 24 31.07 -38.36 -78.81
N ALA A 25 32.28 -37.85 -78.63
CA ALA A 25 33.15 -38.26 -77.52
C ALA A 25 32.56 -37.82 -76.17
N SER A 26 32.38 -38.76 -75.25
CA SER A 26 32.14 -38.48 -73.84
C SER A 26 33.44 -38.04 -73.18
N ASN A 27 33.53 -36.79 -72.74
CA ASN A 27 34.71 -36.24 -72.04
C ASN A 27 34.84 -36.79 -70.60
N ALA A 28 35.25 -38.04 -70.48
CA ALA A 28 35.82 -38.64 -69.27
C ALA A 28 36.97 -39.57 -69.71
N ALA A 29 38.14 -39.43 -69.11
CA ALA A 29 39.37 -40.07 -69.62
C ALA A 29 39.60 -41.46 -69.04
N GLY A 30 40.20 -42.35 -69.85
CA GLY A 30 40.92 -43.53 -69.36
C GLY A 30 40.26 -44.89 -69.58
N VAL A 31 40.25 -45.37 -70.83
CA VAL A 31 40.33 -46.81 -71.13
C VAL A 31 41.32 -46.99 -72.27
N PHE A 32 42.43 -47.69 -72.03
CA PHE A 32 43.37 -48.13 -73.05
C PHE A 32 43.27 -49.65 -73.17
N GLN A 33 43.05 -50.18 -74.37
CA GLN A 33 43.07 -51.62 -74.64
C GLN A 33 44.40 -52.00 -75.27
N GLU A 34 45.38 -52.36 -74.43
CA GLU A 34 46.71 -52.77 -74.87
C GLU A 34 46.70 -54.26 -75.26
N TYR A 35 46.70 -54.54 -76.57
CA TYR A 35 46.73 -55.90 -77.12
C TYR A 35 48.17 -56.41 -77.28
N LEU A 36 48.65 -57.19 -76.32
CA LEU A 36 49.95 -57.85 -76.42
C LEU A 36 49.83 -59.11 -77.31
N VAL A 37 50.52 -59.12 -78.46
CA VAL A 37 50.61 -60.30 -79.34
C VAL A 37 52.07 -60.68 -79.53
N GLU A 38 52.43 -61.88 -79.09
CA GLU A 38 53.74 -62.48 -79.37
C GLU A 38 53.77 -63.05 -80.80
N ASN A 39 54.88 -62.86 -81.50
CA ASN A 39 55.17 -63.60 -82.73
C ASN A 39 56.13 -64.78 -82.44
N GLU A 40 56.36 -65.62 -83.45
CA GLU A 40 57.07 -66.91 -83.34
C GLU A 40 58.54 -66.83 -82.86
N ASN A 41 59.09 -65.63 -82.64
CA ASN A 41 60.44 -65.43 -82.08
C ASN A 41 60.45 -64.76 -80.68
N GLY A 42 59.30 -64.64 -80.00
CA GLY A 42 59.23 -64.28 -78.58
C GLY A 42 59.60 -62.82 -78.26
N VAL A 43 59.27 -61.88 -79.16
CA VAL A 43 59.46 -60.43 -78.96
C VAL A 43 58.09 -59.75 -78.93
N PRO A 44 57.75 -58.96 -77.88
CA PRO A 44 56.49 -58.24 -77.83
C PRO A 44 56.48 -57.07 -78.82
N ILE A 45 55.36 -56.89 -79.51
CA ILE A 45 55.10 -55.75 -80.40
C ILE A 45 53.98 -54.92 -79.78
N TYR A 46 54.22 -53.62 -79.66
CA TYR A 46 53.23 -52.65 -79.18
C TYR A 46 52.64 -51.90 -80.39
N PHE A 47 51.33 -51.70 -80.38
CA PHE A 47 50.64 -50.82 -81.33
C PHE A 47 50.06 -49.62 -80.57
N SER A 48 50.43 -48.42 -80.99
CA SER A 48 49.80 -47.17 -80.52
C SER A 48 49.05 -46.54 -81.68
N ASP A 49 47.72 -46.45 -81.56
CA ASP A 49 46.81 -45.94 -82.57
C ASP A 49 46.77 -44.39 -82.60
N ASN A 50 47.92 -43.76 -82.88
CA ASN A 50 47.98 -42.43 -83.48
C ASN A 50 49.35 -42.11 -84.12
N THR A 51 49.29 -41.60 -85.37
CA THR A 51 50.37 -41.03 -86.19
C THR A 51 51.51 -41.96 -86.68
N ASP A 52 52.04 -41.63 -87.86
CA ASP A 52 53.01 -42.42 -88.60
C ASP A 52 54.45 -42.42 -88.04
N SER A 53 55.25 -43.36 -88.57
CA SER A 53 56.70 -43.56 -88.43
C SER A 53 57.19 -44.31 -87.16
N VAL A 54 57.77 -45.49 -87.41
CA VAL A 54 58.43 -46.33 -86.40
C VAL A 54 59.91 -45.96 -86.31
N ILE A 55 60.37 -45.56 -85.12
CA ILE A 55 61.80 -45.51 -84.78
C ILE A 55 62.02 -46.22 -83.44
N MET A 56 62.39 -47.51 -83.51
CA MET A 56 62.83 -48.25 -82.32
C MET A 56 64.23 -47.77 -81.89
N THR A 57 64.41 -47.49 -80.59
CA THR A 57 65.74 -47.38 -79.98
C THR A 57 65.80 -48.23 -78.72
N TYR A 58 66.77 -49.13 -78.65
CA TYR A 58 66.90 -50.15 -77.60
C TYR A 58 67.61 -49.59 -76.35
N ALA A 59 67.17 -49.96 -75.14
CA ALA A 59 67.88 -49.69 -73.89
C ALA A 59 67.72 -50.88 -72.91
N PRO A 60 68.78 -51.34 -72.21
CA PRO A 60 68.76 -52.63 -71.53
C PRO A 60 68.46 -52.58 -70.01
N LYS A 61 67.66 -53.55 -69.55
CA LYS A 61 67.66 -54.23 -68.23
C LYS A 61 68.31 -53.48 -67.04
N GLY A 62 67.52 -52.70 -66.29
CA GLY A 62 67.93 -52.06 -65.03
C GLY A 62 66.77 -51.89 -64.03
N THR A 63 67.02 -52.19 -62.75
CA THR A 63 66.01 -52.40 -61.69
C THR A 63 65.41 -51.13 -61.07
N ILE A 64 64.08 -51.09 -60.88
CA ILE A 64 63.38 -50.38 -59.78
C ILE A 64 62.23 -51.32 -59.35
N LEU A 65 62.24 -52.00 -58.20
CA LEU A 65 62.05 -51.54 -56.81
C LEU A 65 60.62 -51.05 -56.46
N GLY A 66 59.75 -52.02 -56.12
CA GLY A 66 58.87 -51.93 -54.94
C GLY A 66 57.60 -51.08 -55.03
N ALA A 67 56.51 -51.67 -55.54
CA ALA A 67 55.14 -51.29 -55.19
C ALA A 67 54.23 -52.53 -55.16
N THR A 68 53.63 -52.83 -54.01
CA THR A 68 52.65 -53.93 -53.86
C THR A 68 51.25 -53.40 -54.14
N ALA A 69 50.76 -53.59 -55.37
CA ALA A 69 49.34 -53.49 -55.68
C ALA A 69 48.73 -54.90 -55.61
N ALA A 70 47.82 -55.13 -54.66
CA ALA A 70 47.00 -56.33 -54.62
C ALA A 70 45.79 -56.19 -55.56
N ASN A 71 45.18 -57.31 -55.93
CA ASN A 71 43.92 -57.40 -56.67
C ASN A 71 43.98 -56.94 -58.15
N LEU A 72 44.88 -57.56 -58.93
CA LEU A 72 44.73 -57.69 -60.38
C LEU A 72 44.68 -59.18 -60.71
N GLU A 73 43.59 -59.65 -61.33
CA GLU A 73 43.44 -61.05 -61.73
C GLU A 73 43.39 -61.17 -63.27
N PHE A 74 44.24 -62.03 -63.81
CA PHE A 74 44.35 -62.30 -65.24
C PHE A 74 43.74 -63.67 -65.53
N ILE A 75 42.69 -63.71 -66.34
CA ILE A 75 42.08 -64.98 -66.77
C ILE A 75 42.61 -65.41 -68.13
N LYS A 76 42.89 -66.70 -68.27
CA LYS A 76 43.32 -67.30 -69.55
C LYS A 76 42.10 -67.50 -70.43
N THR A 77 42.12 -66.92 -71.63
CA THR A 77 40.99 -66.94 -72.57
C THR A 77 41.46 -67.35 -73.96
N SER A 78 40.52 -67.61 -74.88
CA SER A 78 40.83 -67.80 -76.29
C SER A 78 39.84 -67.08 -77.19
N TYR A 79 40.36 -66.57 -78.32
CA TYR A 79 39.58 -65.94 -79.38
C TYR A 79 40.11 -66.41 -80.73
N ASP A 80 39.21 -66.85 -81.60
CA ASP A 80 39.49 -67.37 -82.95
C ASP A 80 40.67 -68.37 -83.04
N GLY A 81 40.75 -69.28 -82.06
CA GLY A 81 41.79 -70.31 -81.96
C GLY A 81 43.07 -69.91 -81.23
N TYR A 82 43.33 -68.62 -81.04
CA TYR A 82 44.49 -68.11 -80.31
C TYR A 82 44.20 -68.00 -78.81
N ILE A 83 45.22 -68.26 -77.98
CA ILE A 83 45.13 -68.22 -76.51
C ILE A 83 45.82 -66.96 -76.00
N GLY A 84 45.13 -66.19 -75.16
CA GLY A 84 45.66 -64.98 -74.53
C GLY A 84 45.25 -64.86 -73.06
N TRP A 85 45.60 -63.74 -72.44
CA TRP A 85 45.18 -63.39 -71.08
C TRP A 85 44.38 -62.10 -71.12
N ALA A 86 43.20 -62.11 -70.49
CA ALA A 86 42.41 -60.90 -70.28
C ALA A 86 42.59 -60.42 -68.84
N LEU A 87 42.91 -59.14 -68.67
CA LEU A 87 42.82 -58.48 -67.37
C LEU A 87 41.34 -58.22 -67.06
N ILE A 88 40.90 -58.61 -65.87
CA ILE A 88 39.61 -58.16 -65.32
C ILE A 88 39.89 -57.04 -64.32
N GLU A 89 39.40 -55.84 -64.60
CA GLU A 89 39.24 -54.82 -63.58
C GLU A 89 38.00 -55.13 -62.73
N ASP A 90 38.09 -54.84 -61.43
CA ASP A 90 37.08 -55.18 -60.43
C ASP A 90 35.75 -54.42 -60.68
N LEU A 91 34.74 -55.15 -61.16
CA LEU A 91 33.40 -54.63 -61.49
C LEU A 91 32.68 -54.00 -60.29
N THR A 92 33.13 -54.20 -59.04
CA THR A 92 32.55 -53.53 -57.86
C THR A 92 32.77 -52.01 -57.85
N LYS A 93 33.60 -51.46 -58.75
CA LYS A 93 33.83 -50.00 -58.90
C LYS A 93 33.07 -49.35 -60.06
N LEU A 94 32.11 -50.06 -60.68
CA LEU A 94 31.26 -49.48 -61.73
C LEU A 94 30.01 -48.76 -61.19
N ASP A 95 29.81 -48.70 -59.87
CA ASP A 95 28.83 -47.79 -59.25
C ASP A 95 29.41 -46.39 -59.04
N ASN A 96 29.45 -45.62 -60.13
CA ASN A 96 29.62 -44.17 -60.09
C ASN A 96 28.26 -43.42 -60.13
N SER A 97 27.18 -44.04 -59.62
CA SER A 97 25.88 -43.37 -59.47
C SER A 97 25.89 -42.42 -58.26
N ASN A 98 26.55 -41.27 -58.43
CA ASN A 98 26.44 -40.15 -57.50
C ASN A 98 25.03 -39.49 -57.50
N ASP A 99 24.09 -40.02 -58.28
CA ASP A 99 22.65 -39.78 -58.14
C ASP A 99 22.08 -40.56 -56.94
N VAL A 100 22.59 -40.23 -55.75
CA VAL A 100 21.86 -40.49 -54.51
C VAL A 100 20.68 -39.52 -54.55
N GLY A 101 19.56 -39.99 -55.12
CA GLY A 101 18.51 -39.16 -55.70
C GLY A 101 17.74 -38.27 -54.71
N GLU A 102 16.53 -37.85 -55.07
CA GLU A 102 15.80 -36.89 -54.24
C GLU A 102 15.58 -37.41 -52.80
N ILE A 103 16.04 -36.62 -51.84
CA ILE A 103 15.83 -36.83 -50.41
C ILE A 103 14.31 -36.72 -50.14
N SER A 104 13.79 -37.66 -49.36
CA SER A 104 12.38 -37.74 -48.94
C SER A 104 12.17 -37.38 -47.46
N GLY A 105 13.24 -37.32 -46.67
CA GLY A 105 13.20 -36.93 -45.26
C GLY A 105 14.57 -37.01 -44.58
N ILE A 106 14.58 -36.76 -43.28
CA ILE A 106 15.71 -37.06 -42.38
C ILE A 106 15.19 -37.81 -41.15
N GLU A 107 16.05 -38.61 -40.54
CA GLU A 107 15.74 -39.32 -39.29
C GLU A 107 16.99 -39.43 -38.40
N ILE A 108 16.77 -39.44 -37.08
CA ILE A 108 17.82 -39.62 -36.08
C ILE A 108 18.03 -41.12 -35.90
N THR A 109 19.07 -41.65 -36.53
CA THR A 109 19.42 -43.08 -36.47
C THR A 109 20.17 -43.47 -35.19
N GLN A 110 20.71 -42.48 -34.46
CA GLN A 110 21.23 -42.65 -33.10
C GLN A 110 20.97 -41.36 -32.30
N LEU A 111 20.33 -41.49 -31.14
CA LEU A 111 20.14 -40.39 -30.18
C LEU A 111 21.50 -39.90 -29.63
N PRO A 112 21.59 -38.66 -29.10
CA PRO A 112 22.79 -38.24 -28.39
C PRO A 112 23.07 -39.10 -27.15
N ASP A 113 24.33 -39.12 -26.72
CA ASP A 113 24.82 -39.86 -25.54
C ASP A 113 24.15 -39.39 -24.22
N LYS A 114 23.53 -38.21 -24.24
CA LYS A 114 22.86 -37.56 -23.10
C LYS A 114 21.48 -37.05 -23.49
N THR A 115 20.44 -37.64 -22.89
CA THR A 115 19.03 -37.27 -23.07
C THR A 115 18.35 -36.80 -21.77
N GLU A 116 19.09 -36.74 -20.66
CA GLU A 116 18.66 -36.19 -19.37
C GLU A 116 19.50 -34.96 -19.00
N TYR A 117 18.83 -33.89 -18.57
CA TYR A 117 19.39 -32.56 -18.31
C TYR A 117 18.74 -31.94 -17.08
N TYR A 118 19.34 -30.87 -16.53
CA TYR A 118 18.74 -30.04 -15.49
C TYR A 118 18.23 -28.68 -16.03
N GLU A 119 17.37 -28.00 -15.26
CA GLU A 119 16.92 -26.64 -15.57
C GLU A 119 18.10 -25.70 -15.87
N ASP A 120 18.03 -24.99 -17.01
CA ASP A 120 19.03 -24.07 -17.57
C ASP A 120 20.35 -24.71 -18.05
N GLU A 121 20.43 -26.05 -18.16
CA GLU A 121 21.60 -26.75 -18.72
C GLU A 121 21.69 -26.63 -20.25
N MET A 122 22.90 -26.72 -20.83
CA MET A 122 23.13 -26.63 -22.28
C MET A 122 23.02 -28.00 -22.96
N LEU A 123 22.35 -28.05 -24.12
CA LEU A 123 22.19 -29.28 -24.91
C LEU A 123 23.54 -29.82 -25.42
N GLU A 124 23.81 -31.11 -25.18
CA GLU A 124 24.96 -31.82 -25.70
C GLU A 124 24.53 -32.81 -26.80
N THR A 125 24.99 -32.57 -28.04
CA THR A 125 24.65 -33.42 -29.20
C THR A 125 25.75 -34.44 -29.55
N ALA A 126 26.60 -34.80 -28.58
CA ALA A 126 27.57 -35.88 -28.73
C ALA A 126 26.85 -37.22 -28.97
N GLY A 127 27.45 -38.12 -29.75
CA GLY A 127 26.85 -39.42 -30.10
C GLY A 127 25.72 -39.38 -31.14
N MET A 128 25.11 -38.23 -31.40
CA MET A 128 23.93 -38.14 -32.28
C MET A 128 24.27 -38.37 -33.76
N VAL A 129 23.67 -39.38 -34.36
CA VAL A 129 23.79 -39.71 -35.79
C VAL A 129 22.47 -39.42 -36.49
N VAL A 130 22.52 -38.55 -37.50
CA VAL A 130 21.37 -38.16 -38.33
C VAL A 130 21.60 -38.68 -39.74
N SER A 131 20.59 -39.30 -40.33
CA SER A 131 20.63 -39.85 -41.68
C SER A 131 19.61 -39.17 -42.59
N ALA A 132 20.01 -38.88 -43.83
CA ALA A 132 19.07 -38.53 -44.88
C ALA A 132 18.42 -39.79 -45.44
N LYS A 133 17.11 -39.71 -45.63
CA LYS A 133 16.26 -40.74 -46.22
C LYS A 133 16.00 -40.40 -47.68
N TYR A 134 16.22 -41.36 -48.57
CA TYR A 134 16.11 -41.16 -50.01
C TYR A 134 14.83 -41.80 -50.55
N LYS A 135 14.31 -41.33 -51.70
CA LYS A 135 13.08 -41.90 -52.31
C LYS A 135 13.17 -43.40 -52.64
N ASN A 136 14.37 -43.95 -52.79
CA ASN A 136 14.63 -45.38 -52.98
C ASN A 136 14.70 -46.19 -51.66
N GLY A 137 14.46 -45.56 -50.50
CA GLY A 137 14.48 -46.19 -49.18
C GLY A 137 15.87 -46.30 -48.54
N LEU A 138 16.94 -45.89 -49.22
CA LEU A 138 18.28 -45.85 -48.60
C LEU A 138 18.35 -44.79 -47.50
N LEU A 139 19.19 -45.07 -46.50
CA LEU A 139 19.63 -44.13 -45.47
C LEU A 139 21.13 -43.86 -45.66
N LYS A 140 21.53 -42.60 -45.56
CA LYS A 140 22.94 -42.18 -45.59
C LYS A 140 23.18 -41.13 -44.51
N GLU A 141 24.19 -41.36 -43.67
CA GLU A 141 24.57 -40.39 -42.64
C GLU A 141 24.87 -39.01 -43.26
N ILE A 142 24.40 -37.95 -42.61
CA ILE A 142 24.61 -36.56 -43.02
C ILE A 142 25.32 -35.74 -41.95
N LYS A 143 26.17 -34.82 -42.42
CA LYS A 143 26.80 -33.77 -41.63
C LYS A 143 26.31 -32.39 -42.12
N GLY A 144 26.43 -31.37 -41.28
CA GLY A 144 25.97 -30.01 -41.60
C GLY A 144 24.45 -29.82 -41.49
N TYR A 145 23.79 -30.61 -40.63
CA TYR A 145 22.46 -30.30 -40.12
C TYR A 145 22.54 -29.19 -39.05
N THR A 146 21.44 -28.50 -38.81
CA THR A 146 21.28 -27.53 -37.73
C THR A 146 20.45 -28.15 -36.61
N VAL A 147 20.80 -27.89 -35.34
CA VAL A 147 20.02 -28.31 -34.18
C VAL A 147 19.46 -27.07 -33.50
N LEU A 148 18.16 -27.09 -33.18
CA LEU A 148 17.45 -26.06 -32.45
C LEU A 148 17.01 -26.64 -31.11
N ALA A 149 17.66 -26.19 -30.03
CA ALA A 149 17.27 -26.53 -28.67
C ALA A 149 16.10 -25.64 -28.20
N PRO A 150 15.09 -26.18 -27.51
CA PRO A 150 14.07 -25.39 -26.82
C PRO A 150 14.65 -24.75 -25.54
N PRO A 151 13.93 -23.83 -24.89
CA PRO A 151 14.29 -23.34 -23.57
C PRO A 151 14.16 -24.47 -22.52
N MET A 152 15.27 -25.09 -22.12
CA MET A 152 15.30 -26.15 -21.10
C MET A 152 15.25 -25.58 -19.67
N ASN A 153 14.37 -24.60 -19.44
CA ASN A 153 14.24 -23.84 -18.19
C ASN A 153 13.00 -24.25 -17.36
N THR A 154 12.36 -25.36 -17.73
CA THR A 154 11.15 -25.91 -17.09
C THR A 154 11.27 -27.44 -17.10
N SER A 155 11.02 -28.09 -15.96
CA SER A 155 11.10 -29.55 -15.89
C SER A 155 9.98 -30.27 -16.66
N GLY A 156 10.34 -31.38 -17.31
CA GLY A 156 9.47 -32.18 -18.18
C GLY A 156 10.20 -32.59 -19.46
N TYR A 157 9.46 -33.15 -20.42
CA TYR A 157 10.02 -33.40 -21.76
C TYR A 157 10.14 -32.11 -22.56
N SER A 158 11.28 -31.94 -23.22
CA SER A 158 11.63 -30.81 -24.09
C SER A 158 12.04 -31.33 -25.46
N THR A 159 11.29 -30.96 -26.51
CA THR A 159 11.53 -31.44 -27.88
C THR A 159 12.63 -30.63 -28.58
N VAL A 160 13.69 -31.30 -28.99
CA VAL A 160 14.80 -30.75 -29.79
C VAL A 160 14.54 -31.00 -31.28
N THR A 161 14.64 -29.96 -32.10
CA THR A 161 14.43 -30.06 -33.56
C THR A 161 15.77 -30.10 -34.30
N VAL A 162 15.88 -31.01 -35.26
CA VAL A 162 17.01 -31.13 -36.19
C VAL A 162 16.53 -30.78 -37.60
N LEU A 163 17.27 -29.91 -38.30
CA LEU A 163 16.93 -29.38 -39.62
C LEU A 163 18.02 -29.66 -40.66
N TYR A 164 17.65 -30.12 -41.85
CA TYR A 164 18.57 -30.28 -42.98
C TYR A 164 17.85 -30.13 -44.32
N LYS A 165 18.32 -29.20 -45.17
CA LYS A 165 17.81 -28.94 -46.54
C LYS A 165 16.27 -28.78 -46.65
N GLY A 166 15.62 -28.27 -45.61
CA GLY A 166 14.16 -28.06 -45.56
C GLY A 166 13.35 -29.25 -45.02
N PHE A 167 14.01 -30.34 -44.63
CA PHE A 167 13.40 -31.41 -43.85
C PHE A 167 13.69 -31.22 -42.36
N GLU A 168 12.76 -31.70 -41.53
CA GLU A 168 12.86 -31.67 -40.06
C GLU A 168 12.68 -33.08 -39.47
N THR A 169 13.26 -33.28 -38.30
CA THR A 169 13.02 -34.42 -37.41
C THR A 169 13.29 -33.97 -35.97
N SER A 170 12.82 -34.72 -34.97
CA SER A 170 12.95 -34.31 -33.57
C SER A 170 13.15 -35.49 -32.63
N PHE A 171 13.66 -35.18 -31.43
CA PHE A 171 13.73 -36.09 -30.30
C PHE A 171 13.44 -35.32 -29.01
N ASP A 172 12.94 -36.00 -27.99
CA ASP A 172 12.69 -35.41 -26.68
C ASP A 172 13.87 -35.67 -25.74
N VAL A 173 14.20 -34.66 -24.92
CA VAL A 173 15.07 -34.79 -23.76
C VAL A 173 14.28 -34.52 -22.48
N TRP A 174 14.67 -35.16 -21.37
CA TRP A 174 14.03 -34.97 -20.07
C TRP A 174 14.79 -33.92 -19.25
N VAL A 175 14.09 -32.87 -18.83
CA VAL A 175 14.62 -31.80 -17.98
C VAL A 175 14.14 -32.02 -16.54
N ALA A 176 15.07 -32.09 -15.60
CA ALA A 176 14.82 -32.27 -14.17
C ALA A 176 15.11 -30.99 -13.37
N VAL A 177 14.40 -30.79 -12.25
CA VAL A 177 14.73 -29.73 -11.29
C VAL A 177 15.82 -30.24 -10.35
N LEU A 178 16.98 -29.58 -10.29
CA LEU A 178 17.95 -29.79 -9.20
C LEU A 178 17.31 -29.37 -7.86
N PRO A 179 17.16 -30.28 -6.88
CA PRO A 179 16.67 -29.90 -5.55
C PRO A 179 17.61 -28.90 -4.88
N ILE A 180 17.03 -27.99 -4.10
CA ILE A 180 17.78 -27.08 -3.24
C ILE A 180 18.08 -27.80 -1.93
N GLU A 181 19.35 -27.95 -1.60
CA GLU A 181 19.82 -28.59 -0.37
C GLU A 181 19.71 -27.65 0.83
N LYS A 182 20.09 -26.37 0.65
CA LYS A 182 20.01 -25.32 1.67
C LYS A 182 19.97 -23.92 1.04
N ILE A 183 19.61 -22.92 1.85
CA ILE A 183 19.95 -21.51 1.61
C ILE A 183 20.80 -20.98 2.76
N GLU A 184 21.67 -20.02 2.46
CA GLU A 184 22.50 -19.31 3.45
C GLU A 184 22.53 -17.82 3.12
N VAL A 185 22.55 -16.98 4.17
CA VAL A 185 22.76 -15.53 4.03
C VAL A 185 24.25 -15.29 3.80
N THR A 186 24.62 -14.98 2.55
CA THR A 186 26.03 -14.84 2.12
C THR A 186 26.54 -13.40 2.25
N LYS A 187 25.65 -12.42 2.27
CA LYS A 187 25.93 -11.08 2.79
C LYS A 187 24.86 -10.74 3.84
N LEU A 188 25.29 -10.59 5.09
CA LEU A 188 24.42 -10.11 6.17
C LEU A 188 23.89 -8.70 5.83
N PRO A 189 22.65 -8.37 6.24
CA PRO A 189 22.16 -7.00 6.17
C PRO A 189 22.99 -6.10 7.08
N SER A 190 23.14 -4.84 6.69
CA SER A 190 23.88 -3.81 7.43
C SER A 190 23.30 -3.51 8.82
N LYS A 191 22.02 -3.82 9.06
CA LYS A 191 21.32 -3.62 10.33
C LYS A 191 20.65 -4.91 10.83
N LEU A 192 21.13 -5.40 11.98
CA LEU A 192 20.60 -6.58 12.70
C LEU A 192 20.00 -6.25 14.08
N SER A 193 20.05 -4.98 14.51
CA SER A 193 19.43 -4.52 15.75
C SER A 193 18.52 -3.32 15.47
N TYR A 194 17.30 -3.37 16.01
CA TYR A 194 16.18 -2.49 15.72
C TYR A 194 15.56 -2.02 17.03
N LYS A 195 14.96 -0.81 17.04
CA LYS A 195 14.15 -0.37 18.18
C LYS A 195 12.72 -0.87 18.01
N GLN A 196 12.04 -1.16 19.11
CA GLN A 196 10.64 -1.59 19.14
C GLN A 196 9.77 -0.68 18.24
N GLY A 197 8.83 -1.27 17.49
CA GLY A 197 8.02 -0.58 16.46
C GLY A 197 8.72 -0.34 15.12
N SER A 198 10.05 -0.50 15.01
CA SER A 198 10.78 -0.25 13.76
C SER A 198 10.45 -1.30 12.68
N PRO A 199 10.28 -0.89 11.41
CA PRO A 199 10.25 -1.82 10.30
C PRO A 199 11.64 -2.48 10.10
N LEU A 200 11.61 -3.72 9.63
CA LEU A 200 12.80 -4.50 9.27
C LEU A 200 13.34 -4.04 7.90
N ASP A 201 14.66 -3.86 7.76
CA ASP A 201 15.31 -3.51 6.49
C ASP A 201 16.45 -4.49 6.17
N PHE A 202 16.16 -5.42 5.26
CA PHE A 202 17.13 -6.35 4.69
C PHE A 202 17.45 -6.02 3.22
N SER A 203 17.27 -4.77 2.78
CA SER A 203 17.46 -4.36 1.37
C SER A 203 18.87 -4.61 0.82
N ASP A 204 19.88 -4.69 1.70
CA ASP A 204 21.26 -5.00 1.33
C ASP A 204 21.68 -6.47 1.61
N MET A 205 20.76 -7.35 2.01
CA MET A 205 21.04 -8.76 2.29
C MET A 205 21.15 -9.60 1.01
N GLU A 206 22.22 -10.39 0.88
CA GLU A 206 22.33 -11.41 -0.17
C GLU A 206 22.11 -12.82 0.38
N VAL A 207 21.30 -13.60 -0.32
CA VAL A 207 20.99 -15.00 -0.02
C VAL A 207 21.44 -15.87 -1.19
N THR A 208 22.10 -16.98 -0.88
CA THR A 208 22.56 -17.97 -1.87
C THR A 208 21.90 -19.31 -1.58
N ALA A 209 21.40 -19.97 -2.63
CA ALA A 209 20.94 -21.36 -2.59
C ALA A 209 22.07 -22.30 -3.02
N THR A 210 22.24 -23.41 -2.29
CA THR A 210 23.08 -24.55 -2.68
C THR A 210 22.18 -25.64 -3.26
N LEU A 211 22.53 -26.14 -4.45
CA LEU A 211 21.85 -27.26 -5.10
C LEU A 211 22.54 -28.58 -4.74
N THR A 212 21.86 -29.72 -4.94
CA THR A 212 22.37 -31.05 -4.51
C THR A 212 23.68 -31.48 -5.20
N ASP A 213 23.96 -30.95 -6.39
CA ASP A 213 25.22 -31.09 -7.14
C ASP A 213 26.38 -30.23 -6.57
N LYS A 214 26.11 -29.48 -5.50
CA LYS A 214 26.98 -28.50 -4.83
C LYS A 214 27.25 -27.21 -5.62
N THR A 215 26.56 -26.97 -6.73
CA THR A 215 26.56 -25.65 -7.36
C THR A 215 25.76 -24.65 -6.52
N THR A 216 25.96 -23.35 -6.75
CA THR A 216 25.30 -22.30 -5.98
C THR A 216 24.79 -21.17 -6.87
N ARG A 217 23.64 -20.57 -6.49
CA ARG A 217 23.06 -19.40 -7.16
C ARG A 217 22.52 -18.39 -6.16
N LYS A 218 22.73 -17.09 -6.42
CA LYS A 218 22.08 -16.00 -5.67
C LYS A 218 20.57 -16.04 -5.90
N VAL A 219 19.78 -15.76 -4.86
CA VAL A 219 18.32 -15.80 -4.91
C VAL A 219 17.72 -14.55 -4.26
N THR A 220 16.73 -13.96 -4.93
CA THR A 220 16.06 -12.71 -4.52
C THR A 220 14.61 -12.92 -4.10
N ASN A 221 13.91 -13.90 -4.70
CA ASN A 221 12.49 -14.17 -4.47
C ASN A 221 12.25 -15.03 -3.20
N TYR A 222 12.93 -14.69 -2.11
CA TYR A 222 12.70 -15.29 -0.79
C TYR A 222 11.61 -14.55 -0.01
N LYS A 223 11.02 -15.21 0.99
CA LYS A 223 10.07 -14.63 1.93
C LYS A 223 10.71 -14.48 3.30
N ILE A 224 10.43 -13.38 3.99
CA ILE A 224 10.82 -13.17 5.39
C ILE A 224 9.59 -13.46 6.27
N MET A 225 9.79 -14.20 7.36
CA MET A 225 8.74 -14.55 8.34
C MET A 225 9.31 -14.50 9.77
N ASN A 226 8.43 -14.59 10.77
CA ASN A 226 8.81 -14.63 12.19
C ASN A 226 9.59 -13.38 12.68
N TYR A 227 9.25 -12.21 12.15
CA TYR A 227 9.63 -10.92 12.72
C TYR A 227 8.38 -10.23 13.27
N ASP A 228 8.47 -9.76 14.51
CA ASP A 228 7.44 -9.01 15.22
C ASP A 228 8.09 -7.72 15.75
N PRO A 229 7.76 -6.52 15.24
CA PRO A 229 8.44 -5.29 15.66
C PRO A 229 8.14 -4.89 17.11
N ASP A 230 7.09 -5.42 17.73
CA ASP A 230 6.66 -5.05 19.08
C ASP A 230 7.23 -5.97 20.16
N LEU A 231 7.69 -7.17 19.79
CA LEU A 231 8.26 -8.17 20.70
C LEU A 231 9.76 -7.95 20.97
N VAL A 232 10.07 -7.26 22.07
CA VAL A 232 11.46 -7.01 22.53
C VAL A 232 12.22 -8.32 22.79
N GLY A 233 13.47 -8.40 22.29
CA GLY A 233 14.39 -9.54 22.46
C GLY A 233 15.07 -9.97 21.17
N VAL A 234 15.86 -11.05 21.21
CA VAL A 234 16.46 -11.66 20.01
C VAL A 234 15.47 -12.62 19.37
N GLN A 235 15.04 -12.32 18.15
CA GLN A 235 14.12 -13.10 17.34
C GLN A 235 14.86 -13.90 16.26
N GLN A 236 14.34 -15.09 15.94
CA GLN A 236 14.86 -15.94 14.88
C GLN A 236 14.06 -15.72 13.60
N VAL A 237 14.38 -14.63 12.89
CA VAL A 237 13.74 -14.24 11.65
C VAL A 237 14.03 -15.29 10.58
N ARG A 238 12.99 -15.84 9.96
CA ARG A 238 13.11 -16.96 9.02
C ARG A 238 13.07 -16.46 7.59
N ILE A 239 14.15 -16.69 6.85
CA ILE A 239 14.21 -16.51 5.39
C ILE A 239 13.78 -17.85 4.77
N VAL A 240 12.80 -17.84 3.86
CA VAL A 240 12.26 -19.03 3.18
C VAL A 240 12.38 -18.89 1.68
N TYR A 241 12.92 -19.89 0.99
CA TYR A 241 13.02 -19.93 -0.47
C TYR A 241 12.62 -21.31 -1.02
N LYS A 242 11.61 -21.33 -1.89
CA LYS A 242 10.87 -22.55 -2.29
C LYS A 242 10.49 -23.39 -1.06
N THR A 243 11.18 -24.51 -0.82
CA THR A 243 10.92 -25.48 0.26
C THR A 243 11.92 -25.42 1.42
N VAL A 244 13.02 -24.67 1.29
CA VAL A 244 14.09 -24.58 2.30
C VAL A 244 14.04 -23.24 3.03
N TYR A 245 14.65 -23.20 4.22
CA TYR A 245 14.76 -21.98 5.02
C TYR A 245 16.09 -21.90 5.77
N CYS A 246 16.48 -20.67 6.14
CA CYS A 246 17.49 -20.40 7.15
C CYS A 246 16.95 -19.37 8.16
N ASN A 247 17.51 -19.35 9.37
CA ASN A 247 17.17 -18.35 10.38
C ASN A 247 18.30 -17.34 10.52
N LEU A 248 17.95 -16.07 10.75
CA LEU A 248 18.87 -14.97 11.00
C LEU A 248 18.46 -14.31 12.33
N PRO A 249 19.32 -14.29 13.37
CA PRO A 249 19.02 -13.58 14.60
C PRO A 249 18.94 -12.07 14.35
N VAL A 250 17.83 -11.47 14.78
CA VAL A 250 17.61 -10.01 14.80
C VAL A 250 17.25 -9.61 16.21
N GLU A 251 17.83 -8.53 16.71
CA GLU A 251 17.52 -7.97 18.02
C GLU A 251 16.49 -6.84 17.90
N VAL A 252 15.40 -6.94 18.67
CA VAL A 252 14.48 -5.83 18.92
C VAL A 252 14.77 -5.28 20.32
N ILE A 253 15.48 -4.15 20.39
CA ILE A 253 15.74 -3.40 21.61
C ILE A 253 14.48 -2.59 21.96
N LYS A 254 14.10 -2.55 23.23
CA LYS A 254 13.01 -1.69 23.71
C LYS A 254 13.25 -0.22 23.32
N ARG A 255 12.20 0.47 22.84
CA ARG A 255 12.26 1.93 22.63
C ARG A 255 12.26 2.65 23.99
N GLU A 256 13.05 3.71 24.10
CA GLU A 256 13.25 4.46 25.34
C GLU A 256 12.63 5.85 25.23
N LEU A 257 12.04 6.33 26.33
CA LEU A 257 11.48 7.67 26.41
C LEU A 257 12.64 8.68 26.50
N VAL A 258 12.72 9.62 25.55
CA VAL A 258 13.79 10.64 25.48
C VAL A 258 13.29 12.06 25.75
N GLY A 259 11.98 12.24 25.87
CA GLY A 259 11.40 13.54 26.18
C GLY A 259 9.89 13.53 26.30
N VAL A 260 9.35 14.69 26.69
CA VAL A 260 7.93 15.01 26.58
C VAL A 260 7.80 16.42 26.01
N ARG A 261 6.84 16.65 25.11
CA ARG A 261 6.50 17.98 24.58
C ARG A 261 5.03 18.30 24.80
N LEU A 262 4.75 19.58 25.04
CA LEU A 262 3.39 20.11 25.05
C LEU A 262 2.97 20.39 23.60
N ASP A 263 1.91 19.71 23.13
CA ASP A 263 1.37 19.88 21.78
C ASP A 263 0.22 20.89 21.77
N VAL A 264 -0.66 20.83 22.79
CA VAL A 264 -1.73 21.80 23.01
C VAL A 264 -1.86 22.06 24.51
N ALA A 265 -1.75 23.33 24.91
CA ALA A 265 -1.98 23.78 26.29
C ALA A 265 -3.45 23.61 26.72
N PRO A 266 -3.76 23.53 28.03
CA PRO A 266 -5.14 23.46 28.50
C PRO A 266 -6.02 24.64 28.05
N ARG A 267 -7.33 24.41 28.04
CA ARG A 267 -8.34 25.42 27.68
C ARG A 267 -8.44 26.53 28.74
N ILE A 268 -8.43 26.15 30.02
CA ILE A 268 -8.52 27.10 31.13
C ILE A 268 -7.11 27.57 31.49
N LYS A 269 -6.89 28.87 31.31
CA LYS A 269 -5.61 29.54 31.60
C LYS A 269 -5.70 30.63 32.67
N THR A 270 -6.90 31.08 33.01
CA THR A 270 -7.15 32.06 34.06
C THR A 270 -7.85 31.38 35.23
N TYR A 271 -7.32 31.59 36.43
CA TYR A 271 -7.85 31.07 37.70
C TYR A 271 -8.01 32.21 38.70
N TYR A 272 -8.73 31.98 39.80
CA TYR A 272 -9.08 33.03 40.76
C TYR A 272 -8.70 32.63 42.20
N GLY A 273 -7.94 33.48 42.89
CA GLY A 273 -7.42 33.21 44.23
C GLY A 273 -6.39 32.06 44.27
N THR A 274 -6.16 31.46 45.44
CA THR A 274 -5.12 30.44 45.64
C THR A 274 -5.64 29.00 45.69
N ASN A 275 -6.95 28.80 45.81
CA ASN A 275 -7.56 27.53 46.18
C ASN A 275 -8.30 26.89 45.00
N PHE A 276 -7.59 26.63 43.90
CA PHE A 276 -8.13 26.00 42.69
C PHE A 276 -7.39 24.70 42.34
N SER A 277 -8.08 23.79 41.67
CA SER A 277 -7.47 22.67 40.96
C SER A 277 -7.07 23.09 39.55
N ILE A 278 -5.86 22.74 39.11
CA ILE A 278 -5.41 22.98 37.73
C ILE A 278 -6.26 22.13 36.78
N ASP A 279 -7.05 22.77 35.90
CA ASP A 279 -7.86 22.09 34.91
C ASP A 279 -7.02 21.79 33.64
N LEU A 280 -6.82 20.50 33.38
CA LEU A 280 -6.10 20.01 32.20
C LEU A 280 -7.02 19.77 30.99
N SER A 281 -8.28 20.23 31.03
CA SER A 281 -9.25 20.04 29.94
C SER A 281 -8.74 20.58 28.60
N GLY A 282 -8.66 19.68 27.62
CA GLY A 282 -8.17 19.98 26.27
C GLY A 282 -6.65 19.92 26.09
N LEU A 283 -5.88 19.62 27.14
CA LEU A 283 -4.45 19.33 27.06
C LEU A 283 -4.16 18.25 26.00
N LYS A 284 -3.08 18.44 25.24
CA LYS A 284 -2.38 17.36 24.53
C LYS A 284 -0.91 17.38 24.90
N LEU A 285 -0.46 16.27 25.49
CA LEU A 285 0.92 16.01 25.86
C LEU A 285 1.44 14.85 25.00
N MET A 286 2.63 14.98 24.43
CA MET A 286 3.23 13.96 23.57
C MET A 286 4.54 13.45 24.18
N ALA A 287 4.60 12.15 24.44
CA ALA A 287 5.81 11.42 24.79
C ALA A 287 6.66 11.22 23.53
N LEU A 288 7.99 11.36 23.65
CA LEU A 288 8.95 11.27 22.55
C LEU A 288 9.89 10.09 22.77
N TYR A 289 10.04 9.22 21.77
CA TYR A 289 10.85 8.00 21.86
C TYR A 289 12.12 8.05 21.00
N ASP A 290 13.15 7.31 21.41
CA ASP A 290 14.46 7.26 20.75
C ASP A 290 14.45 6.65 19.34
N ASN A 291 13.38 5.95 18.97
CA ASN A 291 13.13 5.45 17.61
C ASN A 291 12.50 6.51 16.68
N GLY A 292 12.09 7.67 17.20
CA GLY A 292 11.41 8.73 16.47
C GLY A 292 9.89 8.74 16.59
N ASP A 293 9.29 7.78 17.31
CA ASP A 293 7.84 7.77 17.57
C ASP A 293 7.43 8.91 18.53
N GLU A 294 6.20 9.41 18.34
CA GLU A 294 5.48 10.19 19.35
C GLU A 294 4.21 9.47 19.81
N GLU A 295 3.91 9.49 21.10
CA GLU A 295 2.67 8.92 21.66
C GLU A 295 1.90 9.96 22.47
N LYS A 296 0.57 10.01 22.31
CA LYS A 296 -0.28 10.93 23.07
C LYS A 296 -0.51 10.39 24.49
N VAL A 297 -0.06 11.12 25.49
CA VAL A 297 -0.09 10.74 26.90
C VAL A 297 -0.87 11.74 27.76
N PHE A 298 -1.09 11.38 29.03
CA PHE A 298 -1.48 12.31 30.10
C PHE A 298 -0.29 12.47 31.06
N PRO A 299 -0.13 13.63 31.72
CA PRO A 299 0.95 13.83 32.69
C PRO A 299 0.75 13.00 33.96
N ASP A 300 1.84 12.50 34.52
CA ASP A 300 1.88 11.81 35.82
C ASP A 300 1.56 12.78 36.97
N SER A 301 1.96 14.05 36.81
CA SER A 301 1.57 15.14 37.71
C SER A 301 1.55 16.50 37.00
N ALA A 302 0.74 17.42 37.55
CA ALA A 302 0.69 18.83 37.17
C ALA A 302 0.74 19.68 38.45
N VAL A 303 1.79 20.48 38.61
CA VAL A 303 2.03 21.28 39.83
C VAL A 303 2.53 22.68 39.50
N CYS A 304 2.13 23.69 40.29
CA CYS A 304 2.74 25.01 40.21
C CYS A 304 4.21 24.93 40.68
N LYS A 305 5.10 25.59 39.95
CA LYS A 305 6.55 25.61 40.21
C LYS A 305 6.92 26.25 41.56
N HIS A 306 6.08 27.16 42.04
CA HIS A 306 6.18 27.84 43.32
C HIS A 306 4.79 27.90 43.97
N ALA A 307 4.69 28.47 45.17
CA ALA A 307 3.40 28.81 45.78
C ALA A 307 2.60 29.76 44.87
N ILE A 308 1.29 29.55 44.80
CA ILE A 308 0.39 30.32 43.92
C ILE A 308 0.27 31.77 44.41
N THR A 309 0.52 32.72 43.53
CA THR A 309 0.35 34.17 43.76
C THR A 309 -0.56 34.78 42.72
N VAL A 310 -1.11 35.99 42.96
CA VAL A 310 -1.80 36.75 41.90
C VAL A 310 -0.77 37.16 40.83
N GLY A 311 -1.15 37.09 39.55
CA GLY A 311 -0.28 37.27 38.40
C GLY A 311 0.00 35.96 37.64
N THR A 312 1.01 35.98 36.79
CA THR A 312 1.44 34.82 35.99
C THR A 312 2.19 33.78 36.83
N ASN A 313 1.77 32.51 36.75
CA ASN A 313 2.32 31.37 37.48
C ASN A 313 2.69 30.24 36.51
N THR A 314 3.91 29.68 36.62
CA THR A 314 4.33 28.53 35.80
C THR A 314 3.89 27.20 36.39
N VAL A 315 3.17 26.39 35.61
CA VAL A 315 2.84 25.00 35.89
C VAL A 315 3.88 24.08 35.24
N ILE A 316 4.36 23.09 36.00
CA ILE A 316 5.18 21.99 35.53
C ILE A 316 4.28 20.78 35.31
N LEU A 317 4.31 20.22 34.10
CA LEU A 317 3.78 18.91 33.77
C LEU A 317 4.93 17.89 33.78
N SER A 318 4.75 16.74 34.44
CA SER A 318 5.70 15.63 34.40
C SER A 318 5.16 14.43 33.65
N TYR A 319 6.02 13.71 32.93
CA TYR A 319 5.72 12.39 32.37
C TYR A 319 6.99 11.56 32.24
N GLY A 320 7.01 10.37 32.85
CA GLY A 320 8.11 9.39 32.72
C GLY A 320 9.48 9.93 33.18
N GLY A 321 9.49 10.89 34.11
CA GLY A 321 10.71 11.57 34.59
C GLY A 321 11.11 12.83 33.80
N PHE A 322 10.53 13.05 32.61
CA PHE A 322 10.69 14.29 31.86
C PHE A 322 9.66 15.34 32.29
N THR A 323 9.93 16.62 31.99
CA THR A 323 8.99 17.71 32.29
C THR A 323 8.86 18.70 31.14
N VAL A 324 7.69 19.34 31.06
CA VAL A 324 7.44 20.51 30.21
C VAL A 324 6.66 21.56 31.03
N GLN A 325 6.78 22.83 30.67
CA GLN A 325 6.22 23.96 31.44
C GLN A 325 5.25 24.76 30.58
N TYR A 326 4.21 25.32 31.21
CA TYR A 326 3.31 26.32 30.63
C TYR A 326 2.83 27.27 31.72
N ASP A 327 2.48 28.49 31.35
CA ASP A 327 2.01 29.50 32.30
C ASP A 327 0.49 29.59 32.34
N ILE A 328 -0.02 29.86 33.54
CA ILE A 328 -1.41 30.25 33.84
C ILE A 328 -1.41 31.65 34.46
N GLU A 329 -2.51 32.37 34.30
CA GLU A 329 -2.75 33.64 34.97
C GLU A 329 -3.67 33.41 36.18
N VAL A 330 -3.38 34.10 37.29
CA VAL A 330 -4.15 33.98 38.53
C VAL A 330 -4.62 35.37 38.95
N GLU A 331 -5.91 35.63 38.83
CA GLU A 331 -6.53 36.88 39.24
C GLU A 331 -6.92 36.85 40.73
N GLN A 332 -7.04 38.03 41.34
CA GLN A 332 -7.59 38.14 42.69
C GLN A 332 -9.09 37.82 42.65
N ARG A 333 -9.54 36.81 43.42
CA ARG A 333 -10.96 36.56 43.65
C ARG A 333 -11.54 37.69 44.49
N MET A 334 -12.58 38.38 44.00
CA MET A 334 -13.20 39.52 44.66
C MET A 334 -14.72 39.58 44.37
N PRO A 335 -15.52 40.21 45.27
CA PRO A 335 -16.91 40.53 44.98
C PRO A 335 -17.05 41.38 43.73
N LYS A 336 -18.14 41.18 43.00
CA LYS A 336 -18.48 41.87 41.74
C LYS A 336 -19.89 42.47 41.77
N GLY A 337 -20.75 42.00 42.67
CA GLY A 337 -22.10 42.54 42.90
C GLY A 337 -22.92 41.62 43.81
N LEU A 338 -24.23 41.86 43.84
CA LEU A 338 -25.20 41.00 44.49
C LEU A 338 -26.16 40.37 43.48
N SER A 339 -26.75 39.25 43.85
CA SER A 339 -27.97 38.74 43.25
C SER A 339 -28.91 38.17 44.31
N VAL A 340 -30.18 37.94 43.96
CA VAL A 340 -31.19 37.45 44.91
C VAL A 340 -31.98 36.30 44.31
N SER A 341 -32.28 35.30 45.14
CA SER A 341 -33.47 34.46 44.98
C SER A 341 -34.61 35.17 45.72
N PRO A 342 -35.67 35.65 45.05
CA PRO A 342 -36.80 36.31 45.70
C PRO A 342 -37.50 35.40 46.74
N PRO A 343 -38.24 35.98 47.71
CA PRO A 343 -38.98 35.22 48.72
C PRO A 343 -40.10 34.37 48.11
N ALA A 344 -40.58 33.39 48.87
CA ALA A 344 -41.57 32.41 48.42
C ALA A 344 -42.93 33.05 48.06
N LYS A 345 -43.28 34.19 48.69
CA LYS A 345 -44.49 34.96 48.40
C LYS A 345 -44.13 36.31 47.77
N LEU A 346 -44.61 36.53 46.53
CA LEU A 346 -44.33 37.71 45.70
C LEU A 346 -45.54 38.62 45.44
N SER A 347 -46.71 38.26 45.99
CA SER A 347 -47.93 39.06 45.84
C SER A 347 -48.75 39.01 47.13
N TYR A 348 -49.23 40.17 47.57
CA TYR A 348 -49.82 40.42 48.88
C TYR A 348 -51.16 41.14 48.74
N GLU A 349 -52.07 40.91 49.68
CA GLU A 349 -53.31 41.69 49.78
C GLU A 349 -53.02 43.10 50.33
N VAL A 350 -53.92 44.06 50.06
CA VAL A 350 -53.78 45.43 50.61
C VAL A 350 -53.82 45.38 52.15
N GLY A 351 -52.77 45.91 52.78
CA GLY A 351 -52.58 45.90 54.23
C GLY A 351 -52.01 44.59 54.80
N GLU A 352 -51.65 43.60 53.98
CA GLU A 352 -51.00 42.37 54.45
C GLU A 352 -49.53 42.62 54.84
N GLU A 353 -49.05 42.00 55.92
CA GLU A 353 -47.63 42.06 56.30
C GLU A 353 -46.74 41.27 55.31
N VAL A 354 -45.52 41.78 55.06
CA VAL A 354 -44.59 41.16 54.10
C VAL A 354 -43.84 39.97 54.73
N ASP A 355 -43.80 38.86 54.01
CA ASP A 355 -43.04 37.67 54.39
C ASP A 355 -41.82 37.48 53.48
N TYR A 356 -40.63 37.78 54.01
CA TYR A 356 -39.36 37.56 53.32
C TYR A 356 -38.86 36.10 53.38
N SER A 357 -39.67 35.15 53.89
CA SER A 357 -39.30 33.74 53.95
C SER A 357 -38.92 33.18 52.57
N GLY A 358 -37.72 32.58 52.49
CA GLY A 358 -37.14 32.06 51.25
C GLY A 358 -36.34 33.07 50.42
N LEU A 359 -36.25 34.34 50.84
CA LEU A 359 -35.27 35.28 50.28
C LEU A 359 -33.86 34.77 50.57
N ILE A 360 -33.05 34.61 49.52
CA ILE A 360 -31.61 34.32 49.65
C ILE A 360 -30.84 35.39 48.88
N VAL A 361 -30.02 36.16 49.58
CA VAL A 361 -29.10 37.11 48.97
C VAL A 361 -27.76 36.40 48.72
N TYR A 362 -27.22 36.57 47.53
CA TYR A 362 -25.93 36.02 47.11
C TYR A 362 -24.94 37.12 46.83
N LEU A 363 -23.72 36.97 47.35
CA LEU A 363 -22.54 37.70 46.92
C LEU A 363 -22.01 37.06 45.65
N ASP A 364 -22.03 37.81 44.54
CA ASP A 364 -21.56 37.38 43.22
C ASP A 364 -20.08 37.74 43.07
N PHE A 365 -19.24 36.78 42.69
CA PHE A 365 -17.79 36.96 42.56
C PHE A 365 -17.34 37.10 41.09
N ASN A 366 -16.14 37.63 40.88
CA ASN A 366 -15.57 37.79 39.53
C ASN A 366 -15.29 36.46 38.80
N ASP A 367 -15.10 35.37 39.53
CA ASP A 367 -14.99 34.00 39.02
C ASP A 367 -16.33 33.38 38.56
N GLY A 368 -17.46 34.10 38.74
CA GLY A 368 -18.81 33.63 38.41
C GLY A 368 -19.45 32.74 39.49
N SER A 369 -18.74 32.44 40.58
CA SER A 369 -19.32 31.77 41.73
C SER A 369 -20.20 32.71 42.56
N LYS A 370 -21.06 32.12 43.39
CA LYS A 370 -21.99 32.81 44.27
C LYS A 370 -21.89 32.21 45.67
N THR A 371 -22.01 33.05 46.70
CA THR A 371 -22.06 32.59 48.10
C THR A 371 -23.24 33.25 48.79
N PRO A 372 -24.14 32.51 49.45
CA PRO A 372 -25.24 33.11 50.20
C PRO A 372 -24.67 33.94 51.37
N ILE A 373 -25.32 35.06 51.67
CA ILE A 373 -24.97 35.95 52.78
C ILE A 373 -26.21 36.26 53.62
N ASP A 374 -26.03 36.31 54.94
CA ASP A 374 -27.09 36.60 55.91
C ASP A 374 -27.02 38.05 56.45
N ASP A 375 -25.84 38.68 56.38
CA ASP A 375 -25.54 40.00 56.95
C ASP A 375 -25.83 41.15 55.97
N TYR A 376 -27.03 41.16 55.36
CA TYR A 376 -27.46 42.16 54.37
C TYR A 376 -28.58 43.06 54.91
N ASN A 377 -28.73 44.25 54.33
CA ASN A 377 -29.80 45.19 54.66
C ASN A 377 -30.87 45.21 53.57
N ILE A 378 -32.15 45.29 53.96
CA ILE A 378 -33.23 45.70 53.04
C ILE A 378 -33.38 47.21 53.19
N ILE A 379 -33.09 47.97 52.13
CA ILE A 379 -33.01 49.44 52.16
C ILE A 379 -34.20 50.14 51.48
N THR A 380 -35.22 49.37 51.09
CA THR A 380 -36.50 49.90 50.59
C THR A 380 -37.64 49.29 51.38
N GLU A 381 -38.37 50.12 52.11
CA GLU A 381 -39.57 49.70 52.85
C GLU A 381 -40.69 49.30 51.86
N PHE A 382 -41.41 48.21 52.17
CA PHE A 382 -42.55 47.75 51.38
C PHE A 382 -43.83 48.42 51.90
N ASP A 383 -44.48 49.20 51.05
CA ASP A 383 -45.73 49.90 51.38
C ASP A 383 -46.91 48.98 51.04
N ASN A 384 -47.38 48.20 52.02
CA ASN A 384 -48.49 47.27 51.82
C ASN A 384 -49.85 47.94 51.55
N THR A 385 -49.96 49.26 51.67
CA THR A 385 -51.18 50.01 51.29
C THR A 385 -51.20 50.35 49.79
N LYS A 386 -50.03 50.38 49.15
CA LYS A 386 -49.86 50.89 47.78
C LYS A 386 -49.94 49.78 46.74
N ILE A 387 -51.14 49.62 46.19
CA ILE A 387 -51.46 48.74 45.05
C ILE A 387 -50.45 48.90 43.90
N GLY A 388 -50.02 47.78 43.33
CA GLY A 388 -49.08 47.70 42.23
C GLY A 388 -47.74 47.06 42.60
N THR A 389 -46.83 47.00 41.63
CA THR A 389 -45.50 46.40 41.79
C THR A 389 -44.51 47.39 42.38
N GLN A 390 -43.72 46.93 43.35
CA GLN A 390 -42.73 47.70 44.10
C GLN A 390 -41.37 46.98 44.03
N ASN A 391 -40.30 47.75 43.79
CA ASN A 391 -38.94 47.23 43.82
C ASN A 391 -38.43 47.25 45.27
N ILE A 392 -38.05 46.09 45.80
CA ILE A 392 -37.36 45.96 47.08
C ILE A 392 -35.87 45.85 46.81
N THR A 393 -35.09 46.78 47.37
CA THR A 393 -33.63 46.82 47.19
C THR A 393 -32.93 46.23 48.41
N VAL A 394 -31.97 45.34 48.18
CA VAL A 394 -31.04 44.82 49.20
C VAL A 394 -29.66 45.45 48.99
N GLU A 395 -28.94 45.70 50.09
CA GLU A 395 -27.59 46.26 50.09
C GLU A 395 -26.63 45.44 50.97
N TYR A 396 -25.40 45.27 50.48
CA TYR A 396 -24.25 44.73 51.23
C TYR A 396 -22.97 45.41 50.75
N GLU A 397 -22.18 45.99 51.67
CA GLU A 397 -20.91 46.70 51.38
C GLU A 397 -21.01 47.72 50.21
N GLY A 398 -22.14 48.42 50.06
CA GLY A 398 -22.37 49.38 48.97
C GLY A 398 -22.72 48.76 47.61
N MET A 399 -22.79 47.43 47.49
CA MET A 399 -23.36 46.73 46.34
C MET A 399 -24.85 46.52 46.56
N THR A 400 -25.66 46.67 45.51
CA THR A 400 -27.12 46.51 45.57
C THR A 400 -27.65 45.47 44.59
N ALA A 401 -28.74 44.80 44.99
CA ALA A 401 -29.60 44.01 44.10
C ALA A 401 -31.06 44.31 44.42
N TYR A 402 -31.98 43.88 43.56
CA TYR A 402 -33.41 44.11 43.76
C TYR A 402 -34.27 42.93 43.32
N PHE A 403 -35.45 42.82 43.94
CA PHE A 403 -36.55 41.96 43.51
C PHE A 403 -37.86 42.76 43.54
N THR A 404 -38.93 42.19 42.99
CA THR A 404 -40.23 42.83 42.89
C THR A 404 -41.27 42.14 43.77
N LEU A 405 -41.96 42.89 44.62
CA LEU A 405 -43.20 42.47 45.28
C LEU A 405 -44.38 43.20 44.65
N THR A 406 -45.59 42.66 44.73
CA THR A 406 -46.81 43.31 44.20
C THR A 406 -47.93 43.32 45.23
N VAL A 407 -48.44 44.49 45.59
CA VAL A 407 -49.70 44.61 46.33
C VAL A 407 -50.84 44.49 45.32
N GLN A 408 -51.75 43.55 45.55
CA GLN A 408 -52.94 43.32 44.74
C GLN A 408 -54.19 43.64 45.56
N ASN A 409 -55.14 44.34 44.96
CA ASN A 409 -56.50 44.32 45.48
C ASN A 409 -57.23 43.10 44.91
N ILE A 410 -57.63 42.17 45.80
CA ILE A 410 -58.37 40.96 45.43
C ILE A 410 -59.89 41.13 45.55
N PHE A 411 -60.36 42.18 46.23
CA PHE A 411 -61.78 42.51 46.37
C PHE A 411 -62.13 43.65 45.41
N PRO A 412 -63.02 43.43 44.42
CA PRO A 412 -63.52 44.52 43.59
C PRO A 412 -64.10 45.63 44.47
N TYR A 413 -63.85 46.91 44.13
CA TYR A 413 -64.56 48.00 44.78
C TYR A 413 -66.07 47.75 44.70
N GLY A 414 -66.78 47.90 45.82
CA GLY A 414 -68.20 47.58 45.92
C GLY A 414 -68.56 46.10 46.11
N ASP A 415 -67.60 45.16 46.19
CA ASP A 415 -67.84 43.80 46.71
C ASP A 415 -67.91 43.85 48.24
N ALA A 416 -69.05 44.30 48.74
CA ALA A 416 -69.26 44.56 50.16
C ALA A 416 -69.42 43.28 50.98
N ASN A 417 -69.91 42.19 50.38
CA ASN A 417 -70.08 40.93 51.09
C ASN A 417 -68.84 40.01 51.00
N GLY A 418 -67.95 40.25 50.04
CA GLY A 418 -66.70 39.51 49.86
C GLY A 418 -66.86 38.21 49.07
N ASP A 419 -67.87 38.09 48.19
CA ASP A 419 -68.08 36.90 47.35
C ASP A 419 -67.28 36.90 46.02
N GLY A 420 -66.51 37.97 45.80
CA GLY A 420 -65.71 38.23 44.61
C GLY A 420 -66.49 38.93 43.48
N LYS A 421 -67.72 39.39 43.73
CA LYS A 421 -68.60 39.95 42.68
C LYS A 421 -69.45 41.11 43.18
N VAL A 422 -69.19 42.30 42.65
CA VAL A 422 -70.06 43.47 42.81
C VAL A 422 -71.47 43.18 42.30
N ASN A 423 -72.43 42.96 43.21
CA ASN A 423 -73.80 42.59 42.86
C ASN A 423 -74.86 43.32 43.71
N VAL A 424 -76.14 42.99 43.49
CA VAL A 424 -77.27 43.68 44.13
C VAL A 424 -77.32 43.41 45.65
N ASN A 425 -76.72 42.31 46.12
CA ASN A 425 -76.61 42.04 47.56
C ASN A 425 -75.67 43.01 48.25
N ASP A 426 -74.60 43.45 47.60
CA ASP A 426 -73.60 44.37 48.14
C ASP A 426 -74.20 45.78 48.28
N ALA A 427 -74.86 46.25 47.22
CA ALA A 427 -75.64 47.48 47.25
C ALA A 427 -76.68 47.47 48.40
N ARG A 428 -77.35 46.33 48.62
CA ARG A 428 -78.29 46.14 49.72
C ARG A 428 -77.60 46.12 51.09
N LEU A 429 -76.37 45.60 51.19
CA LEU A 429 -75.61 45.50 52.43
C LEU A 429 -75.07 46.89 52.84
N VAL A 430 -74.42 47.60 51.92
CA VAL A 430 -73.96 48.99 52.12
C VAL A 430 -75.12 49.93 52.42
N LEU A 431 -76.27 49.78 51.75
CA LEU A 431 -77.48 50.56 52.07
C LEU A 431 -77.96 50.32 53.50
N ARG A 432 -77.87 49.09 54.02
CA ARG A 432 -78.27 48.77 55.39
C ARG A 432 -77.30 49.35 56.41
N PHE A 433 -76.00 49.28 56.15
CA PHE A 433 -74.96 49.91 56.97
C PHE A 433 -75.12 51.43 57.02
N ALA A 434 -75.26 52.10 55.87
CA ALA A 434 -75.47 53.55 55.79
C ALA A 434 -76.80 54.03 56.40
N LEU A 435 -77.73 53.12 56.71
CA LEU A 435 -78.97 53.38 57.45
C LEU A 435 -78.89 52.97 58.94
N GLY A 436 -77.72 52.51 59.43
CA GLY A 436 -77.52 52.05 60.80
C GLY A 436 -78.22 50.71 61.14
N LEU A 437 -78.57 49.91 60.14
CA LEU A 437 -79.32 48.65 60.28
C LEU A 437 -78.43 47.40 60.35
N GLU A 438 -77.13 47.53 60.13
CA GLU A 438 -76.14 46.44 60.05
C GLU A 438 -74.81 46.94 60.64
N SER A 439 -74.09 46.10 61.39
CA SER A 439 -72.78 46.43 61.97
C SER A 439 -71.67 45.64 61.28
N TRP A 440 -70.65 46.33 60.77
CA TRP A 440 -69.60 45.76 59.92
C TRP A 440 -68.38 45.24 60.68
N SER A 441 -67.61 44.34 60.07
CA SER A 441 -66.42 43.72 60.69
C SER A 441 -65.14 43.69 59.84
N LYS A 442 -65.22 43.70 58.50
CA LYS A 442 -64.08 43.83 57.56
C LYS A 442 -64.49 44.44 56.21
N GLY A 443 -63.58 45.15 55.54
CA GLY A 443 -63.74 45.56 54.13
C GLY A 443 -64.56 46.82 53.88
N ILE A 444 -64.71 47.69 54.88
CA ILE A 444 -65.43 48.97 54.73
C ILE A 444 -64.78 49.89 53.68
N ASP A 445 -63.45 49.86 53.56
CA ASP A 445 -62.67 50.74 52.67
C ASP A 445 -62.89 50.41 51.18
N TYR A 446 -63.34 49.20 50.85
CA TYR A 446 -63.77 48.83 49.50
C TYR A 446 -65.22 49.24 49.20
N CYS A 447 -65.99 49.63 50.23
CA CYS A 447 -67.38 50.06 50.10
C CYS A 447 -67.52 51.56 49.84
N ASP A 448 -66.50 52.38 50.13
CA ASP A 448 -66.37 53.70 49.49
C ASP A 448 -65.93 53.46 48.05
N VAL A 449 -66.89 53.63 47.14
CA VAL A 449 -66.64 53.50 45.70
C VAL A 449 -66.57 54.86 45.01
N ASN A 450 -66.83 55.94 45.74
CA ASN A 450 -66.91 57.30 45.21
C ASN A 450 -65.62 58.11 45.48
N GLY A 451 -64.88 57.78 46.54
CA GLY A 451 -63.58 58.34 46.91
C GLY A 451 -63.66 59.56 47.84
N ASP A 452 -64.74 59.72 48.61
CA ASP A 452 -64.90 60.81 49.59
C ASP A 452 -64.61 60.40 51.05
N PHE A 453 -64.16 59.16 51.27
CA PHE A 453 -63.81 58.55 52.56
C PHE A 453 -64.99 58.24 53.51
N ASP A 454 -66.23 58.47 53.10
CA ASP A 454 -67.44 58.15 53.88
C ASP A 454 -68.31 57.10 53.15
N VAL A 455 -68.57 55.94 53.79
CA VAL A 455 -69.41 54.89 53.17
C VAL A 455 -70.89 55.22 53.35
N THR A 456 -71.54 55.71 52.28
CA THR A 456 -72.90 56.27 52.35
C THR A 456 -73.94 55.57 51.46
N ILE A 457 -75.16 56.13 51.45
CA ILE A 457 -76.23 55.79 50.51
C ILE A 457 -75.83 56.10 49.05
N MET A 458 -74.88 57.02 48.81
CA MET A 458 -74.38 57.32 47.46
C MET A 458 -73.58 56.15 46.89
N ASP A 459 -72.79 55.50 47.73
CA ASP A 459 -72.00 54.31 47.40
C ASP A 459 -72.89 53.11 47.15
N ALA A 460 -73.84 52.85 48.05
CA ALA A 460 -74.87 51.83 47.84
C ALA A 460 -75.60 51.99 46.48
N ARG A 461 -75.86 53.24 46.08
CA ARG A 461 -76.45 53.56 44.76
C ARG A 461 -75.46 53.33 43.60
N LEU A 462 -74.19 53.69 43.76
CA LEU A 462 -73.14 53.45 42.75
C LEU A 462 -72.90 51.94 42.57
N ILE A 463 -72.85 51.17 43.65
CA ILE A 463 -72.72 49.71 43.64
C ILE A 463 -73.92 49.09 42.94
N LEU A 464 -75.15 49.57 43.20
CA LEU A 464 -76.33 49.14 42.46
C LEU A 464 -76.23 49.47 40.96
N GLN A 465 -75.71 50.65 40.61
CA GLN A 465 -75.48 51.02 39.21
C GLN A 465 -74.43 50.13 38.54
N ARG A 466 -73.36 49.73 39.24
CA ARG A 466 -72.35 48.78 38.75
C ARG A 466 -72.96 47.39 38.54
N ALA A 467 -73.66 46.87 39.53
CA ALA A 467 -74.33 45.57 39.51
C ALA A 467 -75.40 45.44 38.41
N LEU A 468 -76.03 46.56 38.03
CA LEU A 468 -76.99 46.64 36.93
C LEU A 468 -76.36 47.00 35.56
N GLY A 469 -75.03 47.09 35.47
CA GLY A 469 -74.31 47.42 34.23
C GLY A 469 -74.48 48.86 33.75
N LEU A 470 -74.99 49.76 34.59
CA LEU A 470 -75.25 51.17 34.26
C LEU A 470 -73.99 52.05 34.28
N ILE A 471 -72.91 51.58 34.94
CA ILE A 471 -71.58 52.23 34.91
C ILE A 471 -70.48 51.21 34.58
N PRO A 472 -69.50 51.55 33.70
CA PRO A 472 -68.45 50.63 33.27
C PRO A 472 -67.29 50.50 34.26
N ALA A 473 -67.15 51.49 35.16
CA ALA A 473 -66.19 51.58 36.24
C ALA A 473 -66.72 52.56 37.30
N PHE A 474 -66.38 52.35 38.57
CA PHE A 474 -66.64 53.27 39.68
C PHE A 474 -65.84 54.58 39.54
N PRO A 475 -66.19 55.64 40.30
CA PRO A 475 -65.34 56.82 40.43
C PRO A 475 -63.91 56.52 40.92
N ILE A 476 -63.74 55.66 41.93
CA ILE A 476 -62.43 55.29 42.51
C ILE A 476 -61.57 54.40 41.59
N GLU A 477 -62.12 53.88 40.49
CA GLU A 477 -61.45 53.02 39.50
C GLU A 477 -60.87 53.80 38.29
N ARG A 478 -60.63 55.12 38.38
CA ARG A 478 -60.39 56.02 37.21
C ARG A 478 -59.18 56.94 37.32
#